data_AF-A0A2N0Z1J0-F1
#
_entry.id   AF-A0A2N0Z1J0-F1
#
_cell.length_a   1.000
_cell.length_b   1.000
_cell.length_c   1.000
_cell.angle_alpha   90.00
_cell.angle_beta   90.00
_cell.angle_gamma   90.00
#
_symmetry.space_group_name_H-M   'P 1'
#
loop_
_entity.id
_entity.type
_entity.pdbx_description
1 polymer ?
#
loop_
_entity_poly.entity_id
_entity_poly.type
_entity_poly.pdbx_seq_one_letter_code
_entity_poly.pdbx_strand_id
1 'polypeptide(L)' 'MVRLNTLYHHKSKGWQSKQIIYQIPPSIGETVKIDKVHYKVINIIHYAEDGTLEIVAQAE' A
#
# COMPACT_ATOMS: atom_id res chain seq x y z
N MET A 1 -4.97 -12.79 6.60
CA MET A 1 -4.16 -12.16 5.53
C MET A 1 -5.05 -11.14 4.85
N VAL A 2 -4.51 -9.95 4.55
CA VAL A 2 -5.23 -8.81 3.97
C VAL A 2 -4.70 -8.58 2.56
N ARG A 3 -5.62 -8.35 1.61
CA ARG A 3 -5.25 -7.93 0.25
C ARG A 3 -5.16 -6.42 0.24
N LEU A 4 -4.01 -5.87 -0.08
CA LEU A 4 -3.80 -4.43 -0.19
C LEU A 4 -3.83 -4.03 -1.66
N ASN A 5 -4.84 -3.26 -2.04
CA ASN A 5 -4.86 -2.55 -3.32
C ASN A 5 -4.13 -1.23 -3.12
N THR A 6 -2.86 -1.20 -3.53
CA THR A 6 -1.95 -0.10 -3.19
C THR A 6 -1.73 0.81 -4.39
N LEU A 7 -2.10 2.08 -4.25
CA LEU A 7 -1.68 3.16 -5.14
C LEU A 7 -0.38 3.75 -4.58
N TYR A 8 0.71 3.76 -5.35
CA TYR A 8 2.00 4.23 -4.86
C TYR A 8 2.74 5.11 -5.86
N HIS A 9 3.51 6.08 -5.35
CA HIS A 9 4.30 6.97 -6.19
C HIS A 9 5.76 6.50 -6.29
N HIS A 10 6.14 5.94 -7.45
CA HIS A 10 7.48 5.48 -7.75
C HIS A 10 8.35 6.63 -8.31
N LYS A 11 9.55 6.86 -7.76
CA LYS A 11 10.43 7.99 -8.11
C LYS A 11 10.65 8.17 -9.63
N SER A 12 10.85 7.09 -10.39
CA SER A 12 11.08 7.16 -11.85
C SER A 12 9.87 6.89 -12.73
N LYS A 13 8.77 6.35 -12.20
CA LYS A 13 7.61 5.89 -13.00
C LYS A 13 6.32 6.67 -12.70
N GLY A 14 6.35 7.55 -11.70
CA GLY A 14 5.16 8.27 -11.24
C GLY A 14 4.21 7.35 -10.47
N TRP A 15 2.91 7.63 -10.55
CA TRP A 15 1.87 6.85 -9.90
C TRP A 15 1.73 5.46 -10.53
N GLN A 16 1.69 4.44 -9.68
CA GLN A 16 1.56 3.04 -10.04
C GLN A 16 0.57 2.36 -9.09
N SER A 17 -0.06 1.27 -9.51
CA SER A 17 -0.96 0.49 -8.67
C SER A 17 -0.54 -0.98 -8.63
N LYS A 18 -0.59 -1.60 -7.45
CA LYS A 18 -0.30 -3.03 -7.30
C LYS A 18 -1.10 -3.63 -6.16
N GLN A 19 -1.58 -4.86 -6.37
CA GLN A 19 -2.12 -5.67 -5.29
C GLN A 19 -0.99 -6.43 -4.59
N ILE A 20 -0.90 -6.30 -3.27
CA ILE A 20 0.06 -7.04 -2.43
C ILE A 20 -0.69 -7.73 -1.29
N ILE A 21 -0.18 -8.86 -0.81
CA ILE A 21 -0.79 -9.60 0.32
C ILE A 21 0.06 -9.35 1.56
N TYR A 22 -0.59 -8.94 2.65
CA TYR A 22 0.03 -8.74 3.96
C TYR A 22 -0.61 -9.66 5.00
N GLN A 23 0.15 -10.03 6.03
CA GLN A 23 -0.41 -10.82 7.13
C GLN A 23 -1.35 -9.99 8.01
N ILE A 24 -0.91 -8.78 8.33
CA ILE A 24 -1.58 -7.79 9.18
C ILE A 24 -1.79 -6.52 8.34
N PRO A 25 -2.97 -5.87 8.38
CA PRO A 25 -3.20 -4.62 7.66
C PRO A 25 -2.26 -3.52 8.20
N PRO A 26 -1.53 -2.80 7.33
CA PRO A 26 -0.67 -1.71 7.75
C PRO A 26 -1.50 -0.49 8.16
N SER A 27 -0.96 0.32 9.07
CA SER A 27 -1.51 1.60 9.50
C SER A 27 -0.84 2.78 8.75
N ILE A 28 -1.47 3.95 8.83
CA ILE A 28 -0.86 5.19 8.31
C ILE A 28 0.46 5.45 9.05
N GLY A 29 1.51 5.78 8.30
CA GLY A 29 2.86 6.00 8.82
C GLY A 29 3.76 4.76 8.80
N GLU A 30 3.20 3.56 8.69
CA GLU A 30 3.97 2.33 8.52
C GLU A 30 4.51 2.19 7.10
N THR A 31 5.52 1.34 6.92
CA THR A 31 6.12 1.05 5.62
C THR A 31 5.64 -0.29 5.06
N VAL A 32 5.24 -0.26 3.79
CA VAL A 32 4.95 -1.45 2.99
C VAL A 32 6.05 -1.69 1.97
N LYS A 33 6.39 -2.96 1.72
CA LYS A 33 7.39 -3.34 0.72
C LYS A 33 6.73 -3.70 -0.60
N ILE A 34 7.07 -2.97 -1.66
CA ILE A 34 6.59 -3.19 -3.03
C ILE A 34 7.82 -3.31 -3.94
N ASP A 35 7.96 -4.44 -4.65
CA ASP A 35 9.06 -4.66 -5.61
C ASP A 35 10.46 -4.34 -5.07
N LYS A 36 10.70 -4.72 -3.81
CA LYS A 36 11.96 -4.51 -3.05
C LYS A 36 12.19 -3.08 -2.55
N VAL A 37 11.27 -2.16 -2.78
CA VAL A 37 11.34 -0.77 -2.31
C VAL A 37 10.33 -0.58 -1.17
N HIS A 38 10.70 0.24 -0.18
CA HIS A 38 9.82 0.59 0.93
C HIS A 38 9.04 1.86 0.60
N TYR A 39 7.74 1.83 0.86
CA TYR A 39 6.83 2.96 0.69
C TYR A 39 6.10 3.20 2.00
N LYS A 40 6.08 4.43 2.46
CA LYS A 40 5.33 4.84 3.65
C LYS A 40 3.86 5.00 3.29
N VAL A 41 2.98 4.37 4.06
CA VAL A 41 1.53 4.54 3.92
C VAL A 41 1.18 5.95 4.37
N ILE A 42 0.62 6.75 3.47
CA ILE A 42 0.22 8.13 3.73
C ILE A 42 -1.30 8.28 3.85
N ASN A 43 -2.07 7.31 3.33
CA ASN A 43 -3.51 7.30 3.46
C ASN A 43 -4.07 5.88 3.37
N ILE A 44 -5.24 5.68 4.00
CA ILE A 44 -6.05 4.47 3.89
C ILE A 44 -7.43 4.91 3.41
N ILE A 45 -7.81 4.47 2.21
CA ILE A 45 -9.01 4.94 1.50
C ILE A 45 -10.23 4.16 1.99
N HIS A 46 -10.13 2.83 2.05
CA HIS A 46 -11.29 1.99 2.33
C HIS A 46 -10.89 0.62 2.89
N TYR A 47 -11.63 0.16 3.91
CA TYR A 47 -11.62 -1.23 4.37
C TYR A 47 -12.87 -1.91 3.80
N ALA A 48 -12.68 -2.84 2.87
CA ALA A 48 -13.77 -3.64 2.32
C ALA A 48 -14.09 -4.81 3.25
N GLU A 49 -15.37 -5.17 3.33
CA GLU A 49 -15.86 -6.27 4.17
C GLU A 49 -15.29 -7.64 3.78
N ASP A 50 -14.74 -7.77 2.55
CA ASP A 50 -14.09 -8.97 2.03
C ASP A 50 -12.63 -9.13 2.48
N GLY A 51 -12.13 -8.23 3.35
CA GLY A 51 -10.75 -8.24 3.83
C GLY A 51 -9.75 -7.61 2.87
N THR A 52 -10.23 -6.85 1.87
CA THR A 52 -9.40 -5.99 1.02
C THR A 52 -9.26 -4.60 1.64
N LEU A 53 -8.08 -4.00 1.49
CA LEU A 53 -7.76 -2.68 2.02
C LEU A 53 -7.12 -1.83 0.92
N GLU A 54 -7.66 -0.63 0.70
CA GLU A 54 -7.15 0.33 -0.27
C GLU A 54 -6.26 1.35 0.42
N ILE A 55 -5.00 1.45 -0.04
CA ILE A 55 -4.01 2.34 0.57
C ILE A 55 -3.30 3.22 -0.47
N VAL A 56 -2.84 4.38 -0.02
CA VAL A 56 -1.91 5.24 -0.75
C VAL A 56 -0.58 5.23 -0.05
N ALA A 57 0.49 4.99 -0.80
CA ALA A 57 1.85 4.95 -0.27
C ALA A 57 2.84 5.79 -1.10
N GLN A 58 3.87 6.30 -0.46
CA GLN A 58 4.88 7.12 -1.13
C GLN A 58 6.28 6.68 -0.70
N ALA A 59 7.24 6.69 -1.63
CA ALA A 59 8.63 6.41 -1.29
C ALA A 59 9.14 7.51 -0.36
N GLU A 60 9.83 7.12 0.71
CA GLU A 60 10.63 8.06 1.52
C GLU A 60 11.71 8.75 0.66
#